data_AF-A0A2N0XNF6-F1
#
_entry.id   AF-A0A2N0XNF6-F1
#
_cell.length_a   1.000
_cell.length_b   1.000
_cell.length_c   1.000
_cell.angle_alpha   90.00
_cell.angle_beta   90.00
_cell.angle_gamma   90.00
#
_symmetry.space_group_name_H-M   'P 1'
#
loop_
_entity.id
_entity.type
_entity.pdbx_description
1 polymer ?
#
loop_
_entity_poly.entity_id
_entity_poly.type
_entity_poly.pdbx_seq_one_letter_code
_entity_poly.pdbx_strand_id
1 'polypeptide(L)'
;MNFADFFNSGINSINTLPNGKTYITKGKWYVRYSDDKVSKIDEGYPKELVDNWGFSELAGAFVKGFDSMATLPNGKTYITKEEHYLRYSDENADKIDEGFPRAIADYWGNIAPELKLEGFDAMVTLKNSKTYVFKGDCYYRYSDEYATKVDDGYPKKIAGNWGENLPEEFKSGIDAIAILPNGKTYMFKGNHYIRYSDEWCSKVDKGYPLPIKGYWGFEKLEK
;
A
#
# COMPACT_ATOMS: atom_id res chain seq x y z
N MET A 1 12.19 17.03 12.28
CA MET A 1 10.85 16.48 12.56
C MET A 1 11.06 15.14 13.25
N ASN A 2 10.42 14.86 14.38
CA ASN A 2 10.54 13.54 15.03
C ASN A 2 9.75 12.48 14.22
N PHE A 3 9.97 11.20 14.50
CA PHE A 3 9.29 10.13 13.76
C PHE A 3 7.77 10.12 13.93
N ALA A 4 7.25 10.52 15.09
CA ALA A 4 5.81 10.60 15.30
C ALA A 4 5.17 11.60 14.34
N ASP A 5 5.66 12.84 14.29
CA ASP A 5 5.17 13.89 13.38
C ASP A 5 5.40 13.52 11.91
N PHE A 6 6.51 12.83 11.64
CA PHE A 6 6.82 12.31 10.31
C PHE A 6 5.74 11.33 9.84
N PHE A 7 5.42 10.27 10.56
CA PHE A 7 4.36 9.33 10.13
C PHE A 7 2.94 9.90 10.28
N ASN A 8 2.68 10.77 11.25
CA ASN A 8 1.37 11.39 11.45
C ASN A 8 0.95 12.35 10.33
N SER A 9 1.89 12.85 9.53
CA SER A 9 1.59 13.70 8.37
C SER A 9 1.20 12.91 7.11
N GLY A 10 1.10 11.57 7.19
CA GLY A 10 0.72 10.68 6.09
C GLY A 10 1.71 9.55 5.87
N ILE A 11 1.37 8.58 5.03
CA ILE A 11 2.19 7.40 4.74
C ILE A 11 2.28 7.18 3.23
N ASN A 12 3.31 6.47 2.76
CA ASN A 12 3.46 6.16 1.34
C ASN A 12 2.93 4.77 0.98
N SER A 13 3.05 3.79 1.86
CA SER A 13 2.45 2.47 1.59
C SER A 13 2.18 1.71 2.87
N ILE A 14 1.25 0.75 2.77
CA ILE A 14 0.89 -0.18 3.83
C ILE A 14 0.54 -1.54 3.23
N ASN A 15 0.98 -2.63 3.87
CA ASN A 15 0.51 -3.98 3.53
C ASN A 15 0.72 -4.93 4.72
N THR A 16 -0.13 -5.95 4.82
CA THR A 16 0.13 -7.13 5.65
C THR A 16 0.79 -8.18 4.78
N LEU A 17 2.05 -8.53 5.08
CA LEU A 17 2.80 -9.53 4.33
C LEU A 17 2.33 -10.96 4.67
N PRO A 18 2.71 -11.97 3.87
CA PRO A 18 2.30 -13.36 4.14
C PRO A 18 2.71 -13.90 5.53
N ASN A 19 3.76 -13.34 6.14
CA ASN A 19 4.14 -13.62 7.53
C ASN A 19 3.15 -13.11 8.60
N GLY A 20 2.05 -12.47 8.20
CA GLY A 20 1.00 -11.95 9.07
C GLY A 20 1.29 -10.60 9.72
N LYS A 21 2.45 -10.00 9.46
CA LYS A 21 2.82 -8.69 10.03
C LYS A 21 2.45 -7.56 9.09
N THR A 22 2.07 -6.42 9.66
CA THR A 22 1.72 -5.22 8.89
C THR A 22 2.90 -4.26 8.86
N TYR A 23 3.20 -3.72 7.68
CA TYR A 23 4.30 -2.82 7.43
C TYR A 23 3.75 -1.51 6.89
N ILE A 24 4.18 -0.38 7.46
CA ILE A 24 3.87 0.96 6.97
C ILE A 24 5.19 1.62 6.58
N THR A 25 5.25 2.22 5.40
CA THR A 25 6.43 2.94 4.92
C THR A 25 6.15 4.43 4.74
N LYS A 26 7.19 5.25 5.00
CA LYS A 26 7.22 6.66 4.63
C LYS A 26 8.65 7.08 4.33
N GLY A 27 8.88 7.55 3.11
CA GLY A 27 10.24 7.78 2.61
C GLY A 27 11.12 6.54 2.83
N LYS A 28 12.35 6.73 3.28
CA LYS A 28 13.30 5.63 3.52
C LYS A 28 13.05 4.83 4.81
N TRP A 29 11.98 5.11 5.54
CA TRP A 29 11.70 4.51 6.85
C TRP A 29 10.45 3.65 6.81
N TYR A 30 10.42 2.63 7.65
CA TYR A 30 9.22 1.84 7.88
C TYR A 30 9.06 1.44 9.34
N VAL A 31 7.82 1.15 9.72
CA VAL A 31 7.47 0.51 10.98
C VAL A 31 6.77 -0.82 10.71
N ARG A 32 6.77 -1.69 11.71
CA ARG A 32 6.11 -2.99 11.66
C ARG A 32 5.22 -3.20 12.87
N TYR A 33 4.13 -3.91 12.66
CA TYR A 33 3.19 -4.34 13.69
C TYR A 33 3.01 -5.85 13.62
N SER A 34 3.16 -6.50 14.77
CA SER A 34 2.79 -7.91 14.95
C SER A 34 1.40 -8.08 15.58
N ASP A 35 0.77 -7.00 16.06
CA ASP A 35 -0.60 -7.03 16.61
C ASP A 35 -1.68 -6.86 15.52
N ASP A 36 -2.82 -7.51 15.72
CA ASP A 36 -3.96 -7.52 14.79
C ASP A 36 -4.65 -6.16 14.64
N LYS A 37 -4.54 -5.33 15.69
CA LYS A 37 -5.12 -3.99 15.76
C LYS A 37 -4.20 -2.90 15.22
N VAL A 38 -2.94 -3.22 14.91
CA VAL A 38 -1.94 -2.27 14.40
C VAL A 38 -1.81 -1.06 15.34
N SER A 39 -1.77 -1.34 16.64
CA SER A 39 -1.81 -0.37 17.74
C SER A 39 -0.51 -0.29 18.53
N LYS A 40 0.36 -1.29 18.36
CA LYS A 40 1.67 -1.36 18.98
C LYS A 40 2.72 -1.64 17.92
N ILE A 41 3.51 -0.60 17.63
CA ILE A 41 4.70 -0.75 16.80
C ILE A 41 5.67 -1.69 17.53
N ASP A 42 6.25 -2.62 16.78
CA ASP A 42 7.22 -3.57 17.30
C ASP A 42 8.47 -2.84 17.83
N GLU A 43 9.12 -3.43 18.83
CA GLU A 43 10.36 -2.88 19.38
C GLU A 43 11.48 -2.82 18.33
N GLY A 44 12.29 -1.76 18.38
CA GLY A 44 13.39 -1.54 17.44
C GLY A 44 12.98 -0.91 16.11
N TYR A 45 11.76 -0.36 16.01
CA TYR A 45 11.27 0.43 14.87
C TYR A 45 11.12 1.91 15.24
N PRO A 46 11.21 2.84 14.28
CA PRO A 46 11.33 2.61 12.83
C PRO A 46 12.73 2.16 12.40
N LYS A 47 12.79 1.52 11.23
CA LYS A 47 14.04 1.07 10.60
C LYS A 47 14.17 1.63 9.19
N GLU A 48 15.40 1.74 8.69
CA GLU A 48 15.64 2.12 7.30
C GLU A 48 15.35 0.95 6.35
N LEU A 49 14.81 1.26 5.18
CA LEU A 49 14.54 0.25 4.15
C LEU A 49 15.84 -0.42 3.68
N VAL A 50 16.93 0.36 3.56
CA VAL A 50 18.22 -0.05 2.95
C VAL A 50 18.78 -1.35 3.53
N ASP A 51 18.64 -1.57 4.83
CA ASP A 51 19.21 -2.73 5.53
C ASP A 51 18.22 -3.88 5.76
N ASN A 52 16.93 -3.71 5.42
CA ASN A 52 15.87 -4.60 5.92
C ASN A 52 14.91 -5.14 4.85
N TRP A 53 15.11 -4.85 3.56
CA TRP A 53 14.20 -5.28 2.47
C TRP A 53 14.92 -6.07 1.37
N GLY A 54 16.02 -6.74 1.73
CA GLY A 54 16.77 -7.61 0.82
C GLY A 54 17.43 -6.89 -0.35
N PHE A 55 17.63 -5.58 -0.22
CA PHE A 55 18.24 -4.78 -1.26
C PHE A 55 19.66 -5.24 -1.56
N SER A 56 19.93 -5.49 -2.84
CA SER A 56 21.28 -5.59 -3.38
C SER A 56 21.74 -4.23 -3.92
N GLU A 57 22.93 -4.15 -4.50
CA GLU A 57 23.43 -2.94 -5.18
C GLU A 57 22.44 -2.37 -6.23
N LEU A 58 21.49 -3.18 -6.70
CA LEU A 58 20.49 -2.84 -7.71
C LEU A 58 19.24 -2.12 -7.18
N ALA A 59 19.15 -1.83 -5.87
CA ALA A 59 17.92 -1.29 -5.27
C ALA A 59 17.57 0.15 -5.67
N GLY A 60 18.50 0.91 -6.25
CA GLY A 60 18.22 2.20 -6.90
C GLY A 60 17.32 3.14 -6.09
N ALA A 61 16.18 3.54 -6.65
CA ALA A 61 15.23 4.46 -6.01
C ALA A 61 14.47 3.85 -4.80
N PHE A 62 14.39 2.52 -4.68
CA PHE A 62 13.62 1.85 -3.62
C PHE A 62 14.18 2.09 -2.22
N VAL A 63 15.49 2.36 -2.09
CA VAL A 63 16.10 2.72 -0.80
C VAL A 63 15.58 4.06 -0.25
N LYS A 64 14.96 4.88 -1.12
CA LYS A 64 14.38 6.18 -0.76
C LYS A 64 12.91 6.09 -0.35
N GLY A 65 12.27 4.94 -0.58
CA GLY A 65 10.87 4.70 -0.25
C GLY A 65 10.13 3.88 -1.31
N PHE A 66 8.91 3.53 -0.98
CA PHE A 66 7.96 2.82 -1.84
C PHE A 66 6.82 3.74 -2.21
N ASP A 67 6.30 3.61 -3.43
CA ASP A 67 5.10 4.33 -3.85
C ASP A 67 3.85 3.51 -3.53
N SER A 68 3.90 2.18 -3.67
CA SER A 68 2.84 1.29 -3.18
C SER A 68 3.34 -0.12 -2.93
N MET A 69 2.55 -0.92 -2.20
CA MET A 69 2.87 -2.29 -1.83
C MET A 69 1.59 -3.12 -1.72
N ALA A 70 1.58 -4.34 -2.29
CA ALA A 70 0.51 -5.31 -2.03
C ALA A 70 0.97 -6.75 -2.28
N THR A 71 0.30 -7.69 -1.63
CA THR A 71 0.40 -9.12 -1.94
C THR A 71 -0.68 -9.47 -2.96
N LEU A 72 -0.29 -10.02 -4.11
CA LEU A 72 -1.22 -10.41 -5.18
C LEU A 72 -1.79 -11.81 -4.94
N PRO A 73 -2.88 -12.21 -5.63
CA PRO A 73 -3.48 -13.54 -5.45
C PRO A 73 -2.53 -14.71 -5.72
N ASN A 74 -1.48 -14.52 -6.53
CA ASN A 74 -0.41 -15.51 -6.72
C ASN A 74 0.50 -15.72 -5.49
N GLY A 75 0.23 -15.04 -4.37
CA GLY A 75 0.97 -15.17 -3.11
C GLY A 75 2.24 -14.35 -3.01
N LYS A 76 2.63 -13.61 -4.06
CA LYS A 76 3.85 -12.81 -4.08
C LYS A 76 3.58 -11.36 -3.68
N THR A 77 4.55 -10.74 -3.02
CA THR A 77 4.50 -9.31 -2.66
C THR A 77 5.14 -8.48 -3.76
N TYR A 78 4.45 -7.42 -4.18
CA TYR A 78 4.90 -6.49 -5.20
C TYR A 78 5.01 -5.10 -4.58
N ILE A 79 6.12 -4.42 -4.87
CA ILE A 79 6.41 -3.07 -4.38
C ILE A 79 6.76 -2.21 -5.58
N THR A 80 6.16 -1.03 -5.70
CA THR A 80 6.47 -0.11 -6.81
C THR A 80 7.28 1.09 -6.33
N LYS A 81 8.15 1.57 -7.22
CA LYS A 81 8.85 2.84 -7.08
C LYS A 81 9.17 3.39 -8.45
N GLU A 82 8.68 4.60 -8.74
CA GLU A 82 8.80 5.25 -10.04
C GLU A 82 8.34 4.27 -11.14
N GLU A 83 9.06 4.17 -12.26
CA GLU A 83 8.75 3.27 -13.37
C GLU A 83 9.06 1.78 -13.12
N HIS A 84 9.49 1.40 -11.90
CA HIS A 84 9.94 0.04 -11.59
C HIS A 84 9.11 -0.63 -10.48
N TYR A 85 9.19 -1.94 -10.43
CA TYR A 85 8.66 -2.73 -9.32
C TYR A 85 9.60 -3.87 -8.91
N LEU A 86 9.55 -4.22 -7.63
CA LEU A 86 10.17 -5.39 -7.03
C LEU A 86 9.12 -6.48 -6.81
N ARG A 87 9.59 -7.72 -6.70
CA ARG A 87 8.78 -8.88 -6.34
C ARG A 87 9.49 -9.72 -5.31
N TYR A 88 8.72 -10.24 -4.36
CA TYR A 88 9.19 -11.14 -3.31
C TYR A 88 8.30 -12.38 -3.28
N SER A 89 8.91 -13.56 -3.39
CA SER A 89 8.22 -14.84 -3.21
C SER A 89 8.29 -15.36 -1.77
N ASP A 90 9.19 -14.84 -0.94
CA ASP A 90 9.28 -15.20 0.47
C ASP A 90 8.27 -14.41 1.32
N GLU A 91 7.83 -15.00 2.44
CA GLU A 91 6.77 -14.45 3.29
C GLU A 91 7.18 -13.18 4.05
N ASN A 92 8.48 -12.92 4.16
CA ASN A 92 9.05 -11.81 4.94
C ASN A 92 9.46 -10.62 4.06
N ALA A 93 9.52 -10.81 2.74
CA ALA A 93 10.15 -9.88 1.80
C ALA A 93 11.64 -9.63 2.10
N ASP A 94 12.35 -10.68 2.55
CA ASP A 94 13.78 -10.63 2.88
C ASP A 94 14.68 -10.78 1.65
N LYS A 95 14.17 -11.35 0.56
CA LYS A 95 14.95 -11.58 -0.66
C LYS A 95 14.17 -11.18 -1.91
N ILE A 96 14.70 -10.19 -2.62
CA ILE A 96 14.19 -9.81 -3.94
C ILE A 96 14.34 -11.00 -4.89
N ASP A 97 13.26 -11.32 -5.61
CA ASP A 97 13.27 -12.37 -6.63
C ASP A 97 14.30 -12.06 -7.73
N GLU A 98 14.90 -13.12 -8.29
CA GLU A 98 15.85 -12.96 -9.38
C GLU A 98 15.23 -12.28 -10.61
N GLY A 99 15.99 -11.37 -11.21
CA GLY A 99 15.55 -10.59 -12.37
C GLY A 99 14.64 -9.41 -12.04
N PHE A 100 14.64 -8.95 -10.79
CA PHE A 100 14.04 -7.68 -10.33
C PHE A 100 15.12 -6.70 -9.86
N PRO A 101 14.89 -5.36 -9.93
CA PRO A 101 13.66 -4.70 -10.36
C PRO A 101 13.32 -4.88 -11.84
N ARG A 102 12.03 -4.76 -12.19
CA ARG A 102 11.52 -4.73 -13.57
C ARG A 102 10.74 -3.47 -13.84
N ALA A 103 10.67 -3.06 -15.10
CA ALA A 103 9.84 -1.94 -15.50
C ALA A 103 8.35 -2.29 -15.36
N ILE A 104 7.56 -1.36 -14.83
CA ILE A 104 6.10 -1.50 -14.74
C ILE A 104 5.49 -1.74 -16.14
N ALA A 105 6.09 -1.11 -17.16
CA ALA A 105 5.66 -1.22 -18.55
C ALA A 105 5.60 -2.66 -19.09
N ASP A 106 6.41 -3.58 -18.54
CA ASP A 106 6.59 -4.93 -19.04
C ASP A 106 5.54 -5.93 -18.55
N TYR A 107 4.87 -5.66 -17.42
CA TYR A 107 4.10 -6.69 -16.71
C TYR A 107 2.69 -6.29 -16.29
N TRP A 108 2.41 -4.99 -16.08
CA TRP A 108 1.12 -4.52 -15.57
C TRP A 108 0.08 -4.31 -16.69
N GLY A 109 0.09 -5.22 -17.68
CA GLY A 109 -0.84 -5.23 -18.80
C GLY A 109 -0.93 -3.92 -19.60
N ASN A 110 -2.15 -3.55 -19.94
CA ASN A 110 -2.52 -2.39 -20.74
C ASN A 110 -2.91 -1.16 -19.90
N ILE A 111 -2.30 -0.95 -18.73
CA ILE A 111 -2.46 0.31 -17.99
C ILE A 111 -2.04 1.51 -18.84
N ALA A 112 -2.61 2.68 -18.50
CA ALA A 112 -2.32 3.90 -19.23
C ALA A 112 -0.81 4.24 -19.17
N PRO A 113 -0.22 4.79 -20.25
CA PRO A 113 1.22 5.01 -20.36
C PRO A 113 1.85 5.81 -19.21
N GLU A 114 1.13 6.80 -18.68
CA GLU A 114 1.59 7.64 -17.56
C GLU A 114 1.88 6.82 -16.28
N LEU A 115 1.11 5.77 -16.01
CA LEU A 115 1.36 4.88 -14.86
C LEU A 115 2.62 4.03 -15.04
N LYS A 116 2.98 3.74 -16.29
CA LYS A 116 4.17 2.94 -16.60
C LYS A 116 5.45 3.69 -16.25
N LEU A 117 5.39 5.01 -16.14
CA LEU A 117 6.53 5.90 -15.90
C LEU A 117 6.57 6.48 -14.48
N GLU A 118 5.43 6.56 -13.79
CA GLU A 118 5.33 7.27 -12.51
C GLU A 118 4.96 6.40 -11.31
N GLY A 119 4.83 5.09 -11.48
CA GLY A 119 4.41 4.19 -10.41
C GLY A 119 2.94 4.35 -10.03
N PHE A 120 2.55 3.74 -8.92
CA PHE A 120 1.17 3.72 -8.43
C PHE A 120 1.07 4.40 -7.08
N ASP A 121 -0.01 5.16 -6.86
CA ASP A 121 -0.23 5.87 -5.60
C ASP A 121 -0.61 4.88 -4.48
N ALA A 122 -1.37 3.82 -4.81
CA ALA A 122 -1.68 2.75 -3.88
C ALA A 122 -2.05 1.45 -4.60
N MET A 123 -1.92 0.32 -3.91
CA MET A 123 -2.29 -1.00 -4.44
C MET A 123 -2.87 -1.88 -3.33
N VAL A 124 -3.87 -2.70 -3.63
CA VAL A 124 -4.44 -3.67 -2.68
C VAL A 124 -5.09 -4.85 -3.42
N THR A 125 -4.95 -6.05 -2.86
CA THR A 125 -5.82 -7.19 -3.21
C THR A 125 -6.95 -7.26 -2.19
N LEU A 126 -8.20 -7.14 -2.63
CA LEU A 126 -9.35 -7.24 -1.73
C LEU A 126 -9.79 -8.69 -1.51
N LYS A 127 -10.71 -8.93 -0.56
CA LYS A 127 -11.23 -10.27 -0.22
C LYS A 127 -11.90 -11.00 -1.39
N ASN A 128 -12.27 -10.28 -2.45
CA ASN A 128 -12.80 -10.83 -3.68
C ASN A 128 -11.72 -11.34 -4.66
N SER A 129 -10.47 -11.44 -4.19
CA SER A 129 -9.30 -11.88 -4.96
C SER A 129 -8.95 -10.99 -6.15
N LYS A 130 -9.49 -9.77 -6.21
CA LYS A 130 -9.15 -8.80 -7.25
C LYS A 130 -8.12 -7.82 -6.73
N THR A 131 -7.18 -7.48 -7.59
CA THR A 131 -6.16 -6.45 -7.31
C THR A 131 -6.65 -5.11 -7.83
N TYR A 132 -6.50 -4.06 -7.02
CA TYR A 132 -6.88 -2.69 -7.33
C TYR A 132 -5.63 -1.82 -7.25
N VAL A 133 -5.40 -1.03 -8.30
CA VAL A 133 -4.26 -0.10 -8.41
C VAL A 133 -4.80 1.31 -8.58
N PHE A 134 -4.34 2.25 -7.77
CA PHE A 134 -4.81 3.62 -7.74
C PHE A 134 -3.78 4.58 -8.33
N LYS A 135 -4.28 5.58 -9.06
CA LYS A 135 -3.48 6.70 -9.56
C LYS A 135 -4.36 7.91 -9.81
N GLY A 136 -4.02 9.03 -9.18
CA GLY A 136 -4.86 10.22 -9.19
C GLY A 136 -6.28 9.88 -8.74
N ASP A 137 -7.28 10.40 -9.46
CA ASP A 137 -8.69 10.18 -9.14
C ASP A 137 -9.29 8.90 -9.75
N CYS A 138 -8.44 7.99 -10.24
CA CYS A 138 -8.82 6.76 -10.93
C CYS A 138 -8.24 5.51 -10.25
N TYR A 139 -8.86 4.37 -10.56
CA TYR A 139 -8.35 3.06 -10.19
C TYR A 139 -8.55 2.04 -11.31
N TYR A 140 -7.64 1.07 -11.35
CA TYR A 140 -7.61 -0.08 -12.24
C TYR A 140 -7.94 -1.33 -11.43
N ARG A 141 -8.48 -2.35 -12.10
CA ARG A 141 -8.83 -3.62 -11.48
C ARG A 141 -8.30 -4.77 -12.32
N TYR A 142 -7.80 -5.79 -11.63
CA TYR A 142 -7.35 -7.05 -12.22
C TYR A 142 -8.07 -8.20 -11.54
N SER A 143 -8.67 -9.08 -12.34
CA SER A 143 -9.25 -10.33 -11.85
C SER A 143 -8.30 -11.53 -11.99
N ASP A 144 -7.20 -11.40 -12.75
CA ASP A 144 -6.19 -12.45 -12.85
C ASP A 144 -5.17 -12.39 -11.71
N GLU A 145 -4.64 -13.55 -11.31
CA GLU A 145 -3.77 -13.68 -10.13
C GLU A 145 -2.40 -13.00 -10.29
N TYR A 146 -2.02 -12.66 -11.52
CA TYR A 146 -0.73 -12.05 -11.86
C TYR A 146 -0.84 -10.56 -12.21
N ALA A 147 -2.05 -9.98 -12.21
CA ALA A 147 -2.31 -8.60 -12.65
C ALA A 147 -1.77 -8.30 -14.07
N THR A 148 -1.89 -9.26 -14.98
CA THR A 148 -1.38 -9.18 -16.35
C THR A 148 -2.35 -8.53 -17.33
N LYS A 149 -3.64 -8.45 -16.98
CA LYS A 149 -4.66 -7.81 -17.81
C LYS A 149 -5.60 -6.95 -16.97
N VAL A 150 -5.69 -5.67 -17.31
CA VAL A 150 -6.71 -4.79 -16.73
C VAL A 150 -8.08 -5.28 -17.20
N ASP A 151 -9.03 -5.39 -16.26
CA ASP A 151 -10.39 -5.79 -16.56
C ASP A 151 -11.08 -4.80 -17.51
N ASP A 152 -11.92 -5.32 -18.41
CA ASP A 152 -12.68 -4.48 -19.34
C ASP A 152 -13.56 -3.47 -18.59
N GLY A 153 -13.58 -2.23 -19.07
CA GLY A 153 -14.31 -1.12 -18.43
C GLY A 153 -13.56 -0.43 -17.29
N TYR A 154 -12.26 -0.71 -17.12
CA TYR A 154 -11.34 0.04 -16.27
C TYR A 154 -10.33 0.83 -17.11
N PRO A 155 -9.79 1.96 -16.60
CA PRO A 155 -9.97 2.48 -15.25
C PRO A 155 -11.35 3.08 -14.98
N LYS A 156 -11.69 3.22 -13.70
CA LYS A 156 -12.88 3.94 -13.22
C LYS A 156 -12.47 5.04 -12.26
N LYS A 157 -13.31 6.07 -12.15
CA LYS A 157 -13.15 7.12 -11.13
C LYS A 157 -13.32 6.55 -9.72
N ILE A 158 -12.51 7.01 -8.77
CA ILE A 158 -12.66 6.65 -7.36
C ILE A 158 -14.02 7.15 -6.85
N ALA A 159 -14.35 8.40 -7.18
CA ALA A 159 -15.64 9.00 -6.88
C ALA A 159 -16.79 8.13 -7.43
N GLY A 160 -17.71 7.73 -6.55
CA GLY A 160 -18.88 6.93 -6.88
C GLY A 160 -18.63 5.42 -7.01
N ASN A 161 -17.39 4.93 -6.90
CA ASN A 161 -17.07 3.50 -7.03
C ASN A 161 -16.43 2.87 -5.78
N TRP A 162 -16.06 3.66 -4.76
CA TRP A 162 -15.50 3.19 -3.49
C TRP A 162 -16.45 3.36 -2.30
N GLY A 163 -17.73 3.08 -2.56
CA GLY A 163 -18.78 2.99 -1.55
C GLY A 163 -19.45 4.30 -1.16
N GLU A 164 -20.52 4.16 -0.37
CA GLU A 164 -21.26 5.27 0.22
C GLU A 164 -20.41 6.04 1.24
N ASN A 165 -20.65 7.34 1.34
CA ASN A 165 -20.02 8.25 2.31
C ASN A 165 -18.50 8.37 2.18
N LEU A 166 -17.95 8.14 0.98
CA LEU A 166 -16.56 8.45 0.68
C LEU A 166 -16.31 9.97 0.84
N PRO A 167 -15.41 10.40 1.76
CA PRO A 167 -15.13 11.82 1.96
C PRO A 167 -14.47 12.46 0.73
N GLU A 168 -14.68 13.77 0.51
CA GLU A 168 -14.19 14.47 -0.69
C GLU A 168 -12.68 14.33 -0.91
N GLU A 169 -11.88 14.36 0.16
CA GLU A 169 -10.42 14.27 0.06
C GLU A 169 -9.96 12.95 -0.59
N PHE A 170 -10.68 11.84 -0.35
CA PHE A 170 -10.37 10.52 -0.91
C PHE A 170 -10.82 10.33 -2.36
N LYS A 171 -11.70 11.20 -2.88
CA LYS A 171 -12.17 11.10 -4.27
C LYS A 171 -11.10 11.47 -5.29
N SER A 172 -10.11 12.25 -4.87
CA SER A 172 -9.03 12.78 -5.72
C SER A 172 -7.78 11.90 -5.78
N GLY A 173 -7.71 10.86 -4.93
CA GLY A 173 -6.62 9.91 -4.90
C GLY A 173 -6.38 9.32 -3.52
N ILE A 174 -5.65 8.21 -3.50
CA ILE A 174 -5.38 7.38 -2.32
C ILE A 174 -3.87 7.26 -2.15
N ASP A 175 -3.36 7.52 -0.95
CA ASP A 175 -1.91 7.44 -0.69
C ASP A 175 -1.49 6.04 -0.22
N ALA A 176 -2.40 5.27 0.41
CA ALA A 176 -2.15 3.88 0.79
C ALA A 176 -3.47 3.16 1.08
N ILE A 177 -3.50 1.84 0.89
CA ILE A 177 -4.65 1.00 1.25
C ILE A 177 -4.19 -0.42 1.61
N ALA A 178 -4.79 -1.03 2.63
CA ALA A 178 -4.58 -2.44 2.94
C ALA A 178 -5.80 -3.04 3.66
N ILE A 179 -5.94 -4.36 3.56
CA ILE A 179 -6.73 -5.15 4.50
C ILE A 179 -5.81 -5.51 5.66
N LEU A 180 -6.22 -5.20 6.89
CA LEU A 180 -5.46 -5.51 8.10
C LEU A 180 -5.87 -6.88 8.69
N PRO A 181 -5.07 -7.47 9.61
CA PRO A 181 -5.38 -8.78 10.19
C PRO A 181 -6.73 -8.86 10.91
N ASN A 182 -7.25 -7.72 11.39
CA ASN A 182 -8.60 -7.62 11.94
C ASN A 182 -9.73 -7.76 10.90
N GLY A 183 -9.39 -8.01 9.62
CA GLY A 183 -10.31 -8.26 8.53
C GLY A 183 -10.95 -7.02 7.92
N LYS A 184 -10.54 -5.81 8.31
CA LYS A 184 -11.08 -4.54 7.82
C LYS A 184 -10.13 -3.89 6.82
N THR A 185 -10.69 -3.11 5.89
CA THR A 185 -9.92 -2.34 4.91
C THR A 185 -9.69 -0.93 5.44
N TYR A 186 -8.46 -0.46 5.37
CA TYR A 186 -8.06 0.89 5.75
C TYR A 186 -7.46 1.60 4.55
N MET A 187 -7.91 2.81 4.30
CA MET A 187 -7.50 3.63 3.16
C MET A 187 -7.04 4.99 3.69
N PHE A 188 -5.92 5.50 3.19
CA PHE A 188 -5.24 6.68 3.72
C PHE A 188 -5.16 7.79 2.68
N LYS A 189 -5.31 9.03 3.15
CA LYS A 189 -5.09 10.24 2.36
C LYS A 189 -4.61 11.37 3.26
N GLY A 190 -3.45 11.93 2.93
CA GLY A 190 -2.79 12.95 3.75
C GLY A 190 -2.59 12.44 5.18
N ASN A 191 -3.03 13.22 6.16
CA ASN A 191 -2.98 12.87 7.58
C ASN A 191 -4.25 12.17 8.10
N HIS A 192 -5.13 11.71 7.22
CA HIS A 192 -6.38 11.03 7.56
C HIS A 192 -6.45 9.61 7.00
N TYR A 193 -7.34 8.82 7.59
CA TYR A 193 -7.69 7.51 7.07
C TYR A 193 -9.19 7.24 7.23
N ILE A 194 -9.71 6.38 6.37
CA ILE A 194 -11.06 5.80 6.46
C ILE A 194 -10.97 4.30 6.66
N ARG A 195 -12.09 3.69 7.08
CA ARG A 195 -12.19 2.26 7.29
C ARG A 195 -13.48 1.71 6.70
N TYR A 196 -13.39 0.50 6.15
CA TYR A 196 -14.53 -0.32 5.76
C TYR A 196 -14.53 -1.58 6.61
N SER A 197 -15.65 -1.87 7.28
CA SER A 197 -15.85 -3.15 7.97
C SER A 197 -16.49 -4.21 7.08
N ASP A 198 -17.05 -3.83 5.93
CA ASP A 198 -17.65 -4.77 4.97
C ASP A 198 -16.63 -5.32 3.97
N GLU A 199 -16.93 -6.47 3.38
CA GLU A 199 -16.02 -7.20 2.48
C GLU A 199 -15.77 -6.50 1.14
N TRP A 200 -16.68 -5.61 0.74
CA TRP A 200 -16.76 -5.04 -0.61
C TRP A 200 -16.35 -3.58 -0.66
N CYS A 201 -15.94 -2.99 0.46
CA CYS A 201 -15.70 -1.56 0.62
C CYS A 201 -16.90 -0.73 0.13
N SER A 202 -18.11 -1.21 0.41
CA SER A 202 -19.37 -0.65 -0.07
C SER A 202 -19.83 0.56 0.74
N LYS A 203 -19.36 0.71 1.98
CA LYS A 203 -19.72 1.84 2.84
C LYS A 203 -18.63 2.19 3.82
N VAL A 204 -18.21 3.45 3.80
CA VAL A 204 -17.29 3.98 4.82
C VAL A 204 -17.97 3.90 6.19
N ASP A 205 -17.24 3.36 7.17
CA ASP A 205 -17.75 3.25 8.54
C ASP A 205 -18.09 4.63 9.12
N LYS A 206 -19.13 4.70 9.95
CA LYS A 206 -19.54 5.94 10.60
C LYS A 206 -18.42 6.49 11.51
N GLY A 207 -18.19 7.80 11.43
CA GLY A 207 -17.20 8.51 12.25
C GLY A 207 -15.84 8.66 11.58
N TYR A 208 -15.67 8.17 10.36
CA TYR A 208 -14.52 8.42 9.51
C TYR A 208 -14.77 9.61 8.57
N PRO A 209 -13.71 10.32 8.11
CA PRO A 209 -12.30 10.04 8.32
C PRO A 209 -11.82 10.35 9.75
N LEU A 210 -10.80 9.63 10.21
CA LEU A 210 -10.09 9.89 11.47
C LEU A 210 -8.65 10.33 11.16
N PRO A 211 -8.04 11.17 12.03
CA PRO A 211 -6.63 11.51 11.87
C PRO A 211 -5.75 10.29 12.12
N ILE A 212 -4.61 10.20 11.44
CA ILE A 212 -3.59 9.18 11.72
C ILE A 212 -3.05 9.35 13.16
N LYS A 213 -2.86 10.60 13.58
CA LYS A 213 -2.34 10.95 14.90
C LYS A 213 -3.19 10.38 16.03
N GLY A 214 -2.55 9.54 16.86
CA GLY A 214 -3.15 8.92 18.04
C GLY A 214 -3.89 7.60 17.78
N TYR A 215 -3.95 7.13 16.53
CA TYR A 215 -4.68 5.91 16.17
C TYR A 215 -3.77 4.76 15.67
N TRP A 216 -2.53 5.05 15.31
CA TRP A 216 -1.59 4.09 14.70
C TRP A 216 -0.33 3.83 15.54
N GLY A 217 -0.31 4.28 16.81
CA GLY A 217 0.79 4.02 17.73
C GLY A 217 2.07 4.85 17.50
N PHE A 218 2.08 5.75 16.51
CA PHE A 218 3.25 6.57 16.17
C PHE A 218 3.71 7.49 17.30
N GLU A 219 2.82 7.84 18.23
CA GLU A 219 3.15 8.64 19.43
C GLU A 219 4.12 7.94 20.38
N LYS A 220 4.29 6.62 20.24
CA LYS A 220 5.22 5.80 21.03
C LYS A 220 6.57 5.61 20.36
N LEU A 221 6.76 6.10 19.14
CA LEU A 221 8.07 6.12 18.51
C LEU A 221 8.95 7.08 19.31
N GLU A 222 10.01 6.55 19.90
CA GLU A 222 10.99 7.37 20.61
C GLU A 222 11.59 8.44 19.68
N LYS A 223 12.00 9.56 20.27
CA LYS A 223 12.59 10.68 19.53
C LYS A 223 13.95 10.34 18.96
#